data_AF-A0A2G6WLN7-F1
#
_entry.id   AF-A0A2G6WLN7-F1
#
_cell.length_a   1.000
_cell.length_b   1.000
_cell.length_c   1.000
_cell.angle_alpha   90.00
_cell.angle_beta   90.00
_cell.angle_gamma   90.00
#
_symmetry.space_group_name_H-M   'P 1'
#
loop_
_entity.id
_entity.type
_entity.pdbx_description
1 polymer ?
#
loop_
_entity_poly.entity_id
_entity_poly.type
_entity_poly.pdbx_seq_one_letter_code
_entity_poly.pdbx_strand_id
1 'polypeptide(L)' 'MNFIEKNVSVEKAVIILSKNGIQVDEKEAKIILELLYLVSKNCDKPKEKKSFILNGISNHHLASIIL' A
#
# COMPACT_ATOMS: atom_id res chain seq x y z
N MET A 1 11.30 15.55 0.17
CA MET A 1 10.78 14.17 0.23
C MET A 1 11.40 13.48 1.46
N ASN A 2 10.64 13.24 2.54
CA ASN A 2 11.19 12.67 3.77
C ASN A 2 11.42 11.16 3.58
N PHE A 3 12.68 10.77 3.48
CA PHE A 3 13.18 9.40 3.28
C PHE A 3 13.01 8.50 4.52
N ILE A 4 12.21 8.93 5.49
CA ILE A 4 12.28 8.53 6.91
C ILE A 4 11.70 7.13 7.18
N GLU A 5 10.94 6.54 6.24
CA GLU A 5 10.38 5.18 6.40
C GLU A 5 11.14 4.09 5.63
N LYS A 6 12.34 4.36 5.11
CA LYS A 6 13.07 3.38 4.28
C LYS A 6 14.16 2.67 5.09
N ASN A 7 13.87 1.44 5.54
CA ASN A 7 14.85 0.53 6.15
C ASN A 7 16.00 0.10 5.19
N VAL A 8 15.97 0.53 3.93
CA VAL A 8 16.96 0.19 2.89
C VAL A 8 17.59 1.49 2.36
N SER A 9 18.92 1.63 2.54
CA SER A 9 19.71 2.72 1.97
C SER A 9 19.90 2.55 0.45
N VAL A 10 20.25 3.64 -0.24
CA VAL A 10 20.59 3.60 -1.69
C VAL A 10 21.76 2.65 -1.96
N GLU A 11 22.81 2.71 -1.13
CA GLU A 11 23.96 1.81 -1.22
C GLU A 11 23.54 0.33 -1.09
N LYS A 12 22.67 0.02 -0.12
CA LYS A 12 22.15 -1.34 0.04
C LYS A 12 21.30 -1.77 -1.15
N ALA A 13 20.55 -0.85 -1.78
CA ALA A 13 19.81 -1.13 -3.00
C ALA A 13 20.75 -1.45 -4.18
N VAL A 14 21.84 -0.69 -4.35
CA VAL A 14 22.87 -0.97 -5.38
C VAL A 14 23.46 -2.38 -5.17
N ILE A 15 23.82 -2.74 -3.94
CA ILE A 15 24.37 -4.07 -3.62
C ILE A 15 23.36 -5.17 -3.93
N ILE A 16 22.09 -5.01 -3.56
CA ILE A 16 21.05 -6.01 -3.80
C ILE A 16 20.81 -6.18 -5.31
N LEU A 17 20.70 -5.08 -6.07
CA LEU A 17 20.49 -5.12 -7.51
C LEU A 17 21.67 -5.78 -8.22
N SER A 18 22.90 -5.41 -7.86
CA SER A 18 24.12 -6.01 -8.40
C SER A 18 24.22 -7.51 -8.15
N LYS A 19 23.86 -7.97 -6.93
CA LYS A 19 23.78 -9.41 -6.60
C LYS A 19 22.78 -10.18 -7.46
N ASN A 20 21.82 -9.50 -8.08
CA ASN A 20 20.83 -10.08 -8.98
C ASN A 20 21.13 -9.79 -10.46
N GLY A 21 22.36 -9.39 -10.80
CA GLY A 21 22.80 -9.14 -12.17
C GLY A 21 22.30 -7.81 -12.75
N ILE A 22 21.76 -6.92 -11.92
CA ILE A 22 21.28 -5.60 -12.33
C ILE A 22 22.32 -4.57 -11.89
N GLN A 23 23.20 -4.17 -12.81
CA GLN A 23 24.13 -3.05 -12.58
C GLN A 23 23.38 -1.73 -12.69
N VAL A 24 23.49 -0.92 -11.64
CA VAL A 24 22.93 0.42 -11.57
C VAL A 24 23.88 1.35 -10.82
N ASP A 25 23.85 2.63 -11.16
CA ASP A 25 24.47 3.68 -10.35
C ASP A 25 23.58 4.13 -9.18
N GLU A 26 24.08 5.03 -8.34
CA GLU A 26 23.30 5.54 -7.19
C GLU A 26 22.03 6.30 -7.61
N LYS A 27 22.06 7.01 -8.75
CA LYS A 27 20.93 7.80 -9.25
C LYS A 27 19.82 6.88 -9.74
N GLU A 28 20.17 5.85 -10.49
CA GLU A 28 19.27 4.80 -10.95
C GLU A 28 18.69 4.01 -9.77
N ALA A 29 19.53 3.60 -8.82
CA ALA A 29 19.08 2.91 -7.61
C ALA A 29 18.10 3.75 -6.79
N LYS A 30 18.31 5.07 -6.70
CA LYS A 30 17.39 6.00 -6.04
C LYS A 30 16.02 6.03 -6.72
N ILE A 31 15.99 6.13 -8.06
CA ILE A 31 14.74 6.12 -8.84
C ILE A 31 13.98 4.80 -8.64
N ILE A 32 14.69 3.66 -8.71
CA ILE A 32 14.10 2.33 -8.48
C ILE A 32 13.53 2.23 -7.07
N LEU A 33 14.28 2.67 -6.06
CA LEU A 33 13.85 2.63 -4.67
C LEU A 33 12.67 3.58 -4.40
N GLU A 34 12.55 4.69 -5.13
CA GLU A 34 11.38 5.56 -5.10
C GLU A 34 10.16 4.89 -5.73
N LEU A 35 10.31 4.25 -6.89
CA LEU A 35 9.24 3.49 -7.54
C LEU A 35 8.72 2.35 -6.67
N LEU A 36 9.61 1.52 -6.12
CA LEU A 36 9.23 0.38 -5.29
C LEU A 36 8.49 0.81 -4.02
N TYR A 37 8.85 1.95 -3.46
CA TYR A 37 8.15 2.53 -2.30
C TYR A 37 6.76 3.04 -2.66
N LEU A 38 6.58 3.65 -3.84
CA LEU A 38 5.26 4.02 -4.34
C LEU A 38 4.39 2.77 -4.56
N VAL A 39 4.97 1.69 -5.09
CA VAL A 39 4.26 0.42 -5.26
C VAL A 39 3.86 -0.16 -3.91
N SER A 40 4.77 -0.28 -2.95
CA SER A 40 4.47 -0.86 -1.63
C SER A 40 3.35 -0.10 -0.91
N LYS A 41 3.40 1.24 -0.92
CA LYS A 41 2.36 2.10 -0.34
C LYS A 41 0.99 1.94 -0.97
N ASN A 42 0.93 1.52 -2.22
CA ASN A 42 -0.34 1.28 -2.92
C ASN A 42 -0.77 -0.19 -2.85
N CYS A 43 0.13 -1.13 -2.56
CA CYS A 43 -0.17 -2.53 -2.31
C CYS A 43 -0.75 -2.77 -0.90
N ASP A 44 -0.33 -2.00 0.10
CA ASP A 44 -0.78 -2.13 1.49
C ASP A 44 -2.13 -1.46 1.79
N LYS A 45 -2.75 -0.82 0.80
CA LYS A 45 -4.17 -0.44 0.97
C LYS A 45 -4.92 -1.77 1.00
N PRO A 46 -5.53 -2.19 2.13
CA PRO A 46 -6.59 -3.17 2.01
C PRO A 46 -7.51 -2.59 0.93
N LYS A 47 -7.76 -3.36 -0.15
CA LYS A 47 -8.97 -3.13 -0.92
C LYS A 47 -10.01 -2.93 0.15
N GLU A 48 -10.54 -1.72 0.31
CA GLU A 48 -11.65 -1.51 1.21
C GLU A 48 -12.61 -2.63 0.82
N LYS A 49 -12.77 -3.63 1.68
CA LYS A 49 -13.96 -4.43 1.63
C LYS A 49 -15.00 -3.37 1.91
N LYS A 50 -15.57 -2.79 0.86
CA LYS A 50 -16.88 -2.17 0.93
C LYS A 50 -17.78 -3.32 1.35
N SER A 51 -17.81 -3.62 2.65
CA SER A 51 -18.98 -4.19 3.26
C SER A 51 -20.03 -3.13 3.07
N PHE A 52 -20.74 -3.18 1.95
CA PHE A 52 -22.08 -2.68 1.93
C PHE A 52 -22.80 -3.46 3.02
N ILE A 53 -22.92 -2.88 4.22
CA ILE A 53 -23.93 -3.34 5.18
C ILE A 53 -25.26 -2.94 4.56
N LEU A 54 -25.74 -3.76 3.63
CA LEU A 54 -27.15 -3.87 3.33
C LEU A 54 -27.66 -4.94 4.27
N ASN A 55 -28.19 -4.49 5.41
CA ASN A 55 -29.34 -5.03 6.15
C ASN A 55 -29.17 -4.80 7.64
N GLY A 56 -29.79 -3.72 8.07
CA GLY A 56 -30.10 -3.43 9.46
C GLY A 56 -31.24 -2.44 9.51
N ILE A 57 -32.32 -2.70 8.75
CA ILE A 57 -33.61 -2.10 9.08
C ILE A 57 -33.92 -2.62 10.48
N SER A 58 -33.78 -1.75 11.47
CA SER A 58 -34.13 -2.04 12.85
C SER A 58 -35.57 -2.56 12.90
N ASN A 59 -35.77 -3.72 13.52
CA ASN A 59 -37.08 -4.34 13.74
C ASN A 59 -38.05 -3.47 14.58
N HIS A 60 -37.65 -2.26 14.98
CA HIS A 60 -38.51 -1.33 15.71
C HIS A 60 -39.43 -0.48 14.82
N HIS A 61 -39.25 -0.49 13.49
CA HIS A 61 -40.11 0.26 12.56
C HIS A 61 -41.19 -0.59 11.87
N LEU A 62 -41.13 -1.93 11.98
CA LEU A 62 -42.18 -2.80 11.42
C LEU A 62 -43.44 -2.87 12.29
N ALA A 63 -43.32 -2.57 13.59
CA ALA A 63 -44.46 -2.58 14.52
C ALA A 63 -45.44 -1.40 14.32
N SER A 64 -45.04 -0.35 13.60
CA SER A 64 -45.87 0.83 13.34
C SER A 64 -46.55 0.83 11.96
N ILE A 65 -46.33 -0.20 11.14
CA ILE A 65 -46.93 -0.31 9.79
C ILE A 65 -48.00 -1.42 9.71
N ILE A 66 -48.14 -2.27 10.73
CA ILE A 66 -49.18 -3.32 10.79
C ILE A 66 -50.17 -3.08 11.96
N LEU A 67 -50.64 -1.85 12.15
CA LEU A 67 -51.88 -1.61 12.91
C LEU A 67 -52.75 -0.57 12.21
#